data_AF-A0A937VVS0-F1
#
_entry.id   AF-A0A937VVS0-F1
#
_cell.length_a   1.000
_cell.length_b   1.000
_cell.length_c   1.000
_cell.angle_alpha   90.00
_cell.angle_beta   90.00
_cell.angle_gamma   90.00
#
_symmetry.space_group_name_H-M   'P 1'
#
loop_
_entity.id
_entity.type
_entity.pdbx_description
1 polymer ?
#
loop_
_entity_poly.entity_id
_entity_poly.type
_entity_poly.pdbx_seq_one_letter_code
_entity_poly.pdbx_strand_id
1 'polypeptide(L)'
;MNSNISLLQKALLNHPLTLPKVLQNLSCISLEKQTTNVSISPQIKDMFPHLVNHGVVRGASRQNCLTYDKMKIGVVLSGGQASGGHNVIAGIFDAVKSLNSDSEVIGFLSGPAGVIEARYLYLDKIIIDRFRNQGGFDMLGSGRTKIESKEQLASSLQTVQKLALDGLVVIGGDDSNTNAAVLAEYFQQNGCQTTVVGVPKTIDGDLQNDHVPISFGFDSACKVYSEMIGNIATDALSAKKYY
;
A
#
# COMPACT_ATOMS: atom_id res chain seq x y z
N MET A 1 -5.16 -28.53 5.44
CA MET A 1 -4.90 -27.85 4.15
C MET A 1 -6.24 -27.68 3.45
N ASN A 2 -6.61 -26.46 3.06
CA ASN A 2 -7.87 -26.23 2.32
C ASN A 2 -7.81 -27.00 0.99
N SER A 3 -8.75 -27.94 0.80
CA SER A 3 -8.89 -28.78 -0.39
C SER A 3 -9.32 -28.01 -1.65
N ASN A 4 -9.63 -26.72 -1.54
CA ASN A 4 -10.35 -25.95 -2.57
C ASN A 4 -9.48 -24.95 -3.37
N ILE A 5 -8.15 -25.03 -3.30
CA ILE A 5 -7.25 -24.15 -4.07
C ILE A 5 -6.51 -24.91 -5.17
N SER A 6 -6.27 -24.24 -6.31
CA SER A 6 -5.64 -24.85 -7.49
C SER A 6 -4.20 -25.31 -7.19
N LEU A 7 -3.68 -26.24 -7.99
CA LEU A 7 -2.28 -26.68 -7.86
C LEU A 7 -1.30 -25.52 -8.06
N LEU A 8 -1.59 -24.62 -9.00
CA LEU A 8 -0.80 -23.41 -9.23
C LEU A 8 -0.81 -22.51 -7.99
N GLN A 9 -1.98 -22.29 -7.37
CA GLN A 9 -2.09 -21.51 -6.15
C GLN A 9 -1.26 -22.12 -5.01
N LYS A 10 -1.31 -23.44 -4.83
CA LYS A 10 -0.48 -24.15 -3.84
C LYS A 10 1.02 -23.95 -4.06
N ALA A 11 1.47 -23.97 -5.32
CA ALA A 11 2.86 -23.73 -5.66
C ALA A 11 3.27 -22.27 -5.38
N LEU A 12 2.41 -21.31 -5.72
CA LEU A 12 2.68 -19.88 -5.54
C LEU A 12 2.72 -19.46 -4.07
N LEU A 13 1.92 -20.07 -3.19
CA LEU A 13 1.91 -19.73 -1.76
C LEU A 13 3.29 -19.82 -1.09
N ASN A 14 4.16 -20.71 -1.57
CA ASN A 14 5.51 -20.91 -1.04
C ASN A 14 6.60 -20.25 -1.87
N HIS A 15 6.25 -19.48 -2.91
CA HIS A 15 7.23 -18.81 -3.74
C HIS A 15 7.94 -17.69 -2.95
N PRO A 16 9.28 -17.75 -2.80
CA PRO A 16 10.00 -16.74 -2.04
C PRO A 16 10.05 -15.42 -2.81
N LEU A 17 9.86 -14.31 -2.10
CA LEU A 17 10.03 -12.97 -2.65
C LEU A 17 11.40 -12.43 -2.28
N THR A 18 12.09 -11.83 -3.24
CA THR A 18 13.40 -11.21 -2.99
C THR A 18 13.21 -9.83 -2.39
N LEU A 19 13.74 -9.62 -1.18
CA LEU A 19 13.80 -8.30 -0.56
C LEU A 19 15.12 -7.61 -0.90
N PRO A 20 15.11 -6.27 -1.09
CA PRO A 20 16.33 -5.46 -1.10
C PRO A 20 17.18 -5.76 0.14
N LYS A 21 18.51 -5.84 -0.03
CA LYS A 21 19.44 -6.20 1.05
C LYS A 21 19.24 -5.37 2.33
N VAL A 22 18.97 -4.07 2.17
CA VAL A 22 18.74 -3.16 3.30
C VAL A 22 17.48 -3.53 4.11
N LEU A 23 16.46 -4.13 3.48
CA LEU A 23 15.20 -4.52 4.12
C LEU A 23 15.23 -5.91 4.76
N GLN A 24 16.32 -6.67 4.60
CA GLN A 24 16.43 -8.01 5.18
C GLN A 24 16.58 -8.00 6.71
N ASN A 25 17.05 -6.88 7.27
CA ASN A 25 17.11 -6.68 8.71
C ASN A 25 16.60 -5.28 9.09
N LEU A 26 15.28 -5.17 9.26
CA LEU A 26 14.58 -3.92 9.52
C LEU A 26 15.06 -3.22 10.81
N SER A 27 15.47 -4.00 11.82
CA SER A 27 15.96 -3.44 13.09
C SER A 27 17.27 -2.65 12.93
N CYS A 28 18.04 -2.91 11.86
CA CYS A 28 19.34 -2.30 11.60
C CYS A 28 19.30 -1.34 10.40
N ILE A 29 18.16 -0.67 10.17
CA ILE A 29 18.01 0.37 9.14
C ILE A 29 18.11 1.76 9.77
N SER A 30 18.87 2.65 9.14
CA SER A 30 18.79 4.11 9.33
C SER A 30 18.06 4.75 8.15
N LEU A 31 17.32 5.82 8.44
CA LEU A 31 16.63 6.65 7.46
C LEU A 31 17.35 7.99 7.37
N GLU A 32 17.86 8.32 6.18
CA GLU A 32 18.60 9.56 5.92
C GLU A 32 17.78 10.46 5.01
N LYS A 33 17.54 11.70 5.45
CA LYS A 33 16.86 12.70 4.62
C LYS A 33 17.81 13.20 3.54
N GLN A 34 17.34 13.20 2.30
CA GLN A 34 18.04 13.77 1.18
C GLN A 34 17.53 15.17 0.89
N THR A 35 18.45 16.04 0.46
CA THR A 35 18.11 17.36 -0.06
C THR A 35 17.40 17.19 -1.39
N THR A 36 16.20 17.73 -1.51
CA THR A 36 15.41 17.68 -2.73
C THR A 36 15.10 19.08 -3.22
N ASN A 37 15.38 19.35 -4.50
CA ASN A 37 15.06 20.62 -5.16
C ASN A 37 13.72 20.52 -5.91
N VAL A 38 12.67 20.01 -5.27
CA VAL A 38 11.34 19.98 -5.86
C VAL A 38 10.69 21.35 -5.68
N SER A 39 10.37 22.02 -6.79
CA SER A 39 9.62 23.27 -6.76
C SER A 39 8.16 22.98 -6.44
N ILE A 40 7.68 23.44 -5.28
CA ILE A 40 6.29 23.32 -4.85
C ILE A 40 5.58 24.65 -5.09
N SER A 41 4.43 24.62 -5.75
CA SER A 41 3.64 25.83 -6.02
C SER A 41 3.14 26.48 -4.73
N PRO A 42 2.98 27.81 -4.69
CA PRO A 42 2.47 28.51 -3.51
C PRO A 42 1.14 27.94 -2.99
N GLN A 43 0.23 27.59 -3.90
CA GLN A 43 -1.08 27.03 -3.54
C GLN A 43 -0.96 25.72 -2.77
N ILE A 44 -0.04 24.83 -3.18
CA ILE A 44 0.18 23.56 -2.47
C ILE A 44 0.85 23.79 -1.12
N LYS A 45 1.74 24.78 -1.00
CA LYS A 45 2.32 25.15 0.30
C LYS A 45 1.26 25.64 1.29
N ASP A 46 0.31 26.44 0.81
CA ASP A 46 -0.80 26.94 1.63
C ASP A 46 -1.77 25.82 2.03
N MET A 47 -1.98 24.83 1.16
CA MET A 47 -2.82 23.67 1.44
C MET A 47 -2.16 22.66 2.39
N PHE A 48 -0.84 22.50 2.31
CA PHE A 48 -0.08 21.47 3.05
C PHE A 48 1.10 22.06 3.86
N PRO A 49 0.85 23.03 4.76
CA PRO A 49 1.92 23.73 5.48
C PRO A 49 2.73 22.82 6.42
N HIS A 50 2.18 21.68 6.87
CA HIS A 50 2.90 20.77 7.75
C HIS A 50 3.73 19.73 6.97
N LEU A 51 3.29 19.37 5.75
CA LEU A 51 4.00 18.39 4.91
C LEU A 51 5.02 19.01 3.95
N VAL A 52 4.96 20.32 3.68
CA VAL A 52 5.82 21.00 2.68
C VAL A 52 7.32 20.78 2.87
N ASN A 53 7.76 20.56 4.11
CA ASN A 53 9.18 20.38 4.45
C ASN A 53 9.62 18.90 4.45
N HIS A 54 8.72 17.97 4.13
CA HIS A 54 9.09 16.58 3.95
C HIS A 54 9.98 16.43 2.71
N GLY A 55 10.97 15.55 2.80
CA GLY A 55 11.94 15.32 1.73
C GLY A 55 12.06 13.85 1.42
N VAL A 56 12.84 13.52 0.39
CA VAL A 56 13.16 12.13 0.06
C VAL A 56 13.95 11.50 1.20
N VAL A 57 13.63 10.26 1.53
CA VAL A 57 14.31 9.48 2.56
C VAL A 57 14.96 8.27 1.91
N ARG A 58 16.22 8.01 2.27
CA ARG A 58 16.96 6.82 1.84
C ARG A 58 17.23 5.91 3.04
N GLY A 59 16.93 4.63 2.87
CA GLY A 59 17.32 3.60 3.83
C GLY A 59 18.77 3.17 3.63
N ALA A 60 19.54 3.13 4.72
CA ALA A 60 20.88 2.56 4.76
C ALA A 60 20.96 1.52 5.90
N SER A 61 21.86 0.54 5.76
CA SER A 61 22.15 -0.37 6.85
C SER A 61 23.06 0.30 7.88
N ARG A 62 22.73 0.16 9.16
CA ARG A 62 23.57 0.60 10.27
C ARG A 62 24.05 -0.61 11.09
N GLN A 63 25.14 -0.46 11.82
CA GLN A 63 25.71 -1.53 12.64
C GLN A 63 24.86 -1.83 13.88
N ASN A 64 24.35 -0.80 14.55
CA ASN A 64 23.57 -0.96 15.78
C ASN A 64 22.10 -1.15 15.44
N CYS A 65 21.53 -2.27 15.86
CA CYS A 65 20.13 -2.58 15.66
C CYS A 65 19.29 -2.02 16.82
N LEU A 66 18.10 -1.50 16.50
CA LEU A 66 17.18 -0.96 17.49
C LEU A 66 16.12 -1.99 17.86
N THR A 67 15.67 -1.91 19.11
CA THR A 67 14.42 -2.52 19.56
C THR A 67 13.28 -1.56 19.31
N TYR A 68 12.12 -2.10 18.93
CA TYR A 68 10.93 -1.33 18.66
C TYR A 68 9.85 -1.70 19.67
N ASP A 69 9.15 -0.68 20.18
CA ASP A 69 7.93 -0.89 20.93
C ASP A 69 6.85 -1.51 20.02
N LYS A 70 5.82 -2.08 20.65
CA LYS A 70 4.69 -2.63 19.90
C LYS A 70 4.02 -1.52 19.08
N MET A 71 3.66 -1.84 17.85
CA MET A 71 2.97 -0.91 16.94
C MET A 71 1.61 -1.45 16.52
N LYS A 72 0.69 -0.56 16.20
CA LYS A 72 -0.60 -0.88 15.59
C LYS A 72 -0.75 -0.15 14.27
N ILE A 73 -0.75 -0.91 13.17
CA ILE A 73 -0.78 -0.37 11.81
C ILE A 73 -2.12 -0.71 11.15
N GLY A 74 -2.82 0.32 10.67
CA GLY A 74 -3.98 0.16 9.79
C GLY A 74 -3.56 0.11 8.33
N VAL A 75 -4.20 -0.73 7.53
CA VAL A 75 -4.01 -0.78 6.08
C VAL A 75 -5.36 -0.66 5.36
N VAL A 76 -5.38 0.00 4.20
CA VAL A 76 -6.57 0.13 3.37
C VAL A 76 -6.25 -0.05 1.90
N LEU A 77 -7.01 -0.89 1.21
CA LEU A 77 -6.95 -1.09 -0.24
C LEU A 77 -7.94 -0.14 -0.92
N SER A 78 -7.45 0.79 -1.73
CA SER A 78 -8.24 1.86 -2.33
C SER A 78 -8.19 1.82 -3.87
N GLY A 79 -9.33 2.11 -4.50
CA GLY A 79 -9.48 2.10 -5.95
C GLY A 79 -9.66 0.71 -6.57
N GLY A 80 -9.41 0.63 -7.87
CA GLY A 80 -9.46 -0.62 -8.64
C GLY A 80 -8.30 -1.56 -8.26
N GLN A 81 -8.58 -2.86 -8.29
CA GLN A 81 -7.65 -3.92 -7.94
C GLN A 81 -6.40 -3.91 -8.83
N ALA A 82 -5.28 -4.32 -8.25
CA ALA A 82 -4.02 -4.51 -8.95
C ALA A 82 -3.31 -5.75 -8.40
N SER A 83 -2.67 -6.52 -9.26
CA SER A 83 -1.85 -7.67 -8.84
C SER A 83 -0.75 -7.20 -7.89
N GLY A 84 -0.68 -7.80 -6.70
CA GLY A 84 0.33 -7.49 -5.68
C GLY A 84 -0.19 -6.81 -4.41
N GLY A 85 -1.45 -6.37 -4.34
CA GLY A 85 -1.99 -5.71 -3.13
C GLY A 85 -1.92 -6.57 -1.87
N HIS A 86 -2.23 -7.86 -1.99
CA HIS A 86 -2.09 -8.80 -0.88
C HIS A 86 -0.63 -8.93 -0.41
N ASN A 87 0.34 -8.84 -1.32
CA ASN A 87 1.76 -8.91 -0.98
C ASN A 87 2.24 -7.65 -0.25
N VAL A 88 1.66 -6.48 -0.53
CA VAL A 88 1.91 -5.26 0.25
C VAL A 88 1.48 -5.48 1.71
N ILE A 89 0.26 -5.98 1.92
CA ILE A 89 -0.27 -6.25 3.27
C ILE A 89 0.56 -7.33 3.98
N ALA A 90 0.91 -8.41 3.28
CA ALA A 90 1.75 -9.48 3.84
C ALA A 90 3.15 -8.96 4.23
N GLY A 91 3.76 -8.11 3.41
CA GLY A 91 5.04 -7.48 3.72
C GLY A 91 4.98 -6.54 4.93
N ILE A 92 3.91 -5.75 5.07
CA ILE A 92 3.67 -4.92 6.26
C ILE A 92 3.51 -5.81 7.50
N PHE A 93 2.71 -6.87 7.41
CA PHE A 93 2.50 -7.82 8.49
C PHE A 93 3.82 -8.47 8.95
N ASP A 94 4.60 -9.02 8.02
CA ASP A 94 5.88 -9.65 8.33
C ASP A 94 6.87 -8.64 8.92
N ALA A 95 6.89 -7.41 8.39
CA ALA A 95 7.75 -6.35 8.87
C ALA A 95 7.45 -5.99 10.33
N VAL A 96 6.19 -5.67 10.66
CA VAL A 96 5.83 -5.26 12.03
C VAL A 96 6.01 -6.40 13.02
N LYS A 97 5.68 -7.64 12.64
CA LYS A 97 5.87 -8.82 13.49
C LYS A 97 7.35 -9.13 13.71
N SER A 98 8.21 -8.88 12.73
CA SER A 98 9.67 -9.07 12.88
C SER A 98 10.31 -8.04 13.81
N LEU A 99 9.76 -6.81 13.87
CA LEU A 99 10.24 -5.75 14.74
C LEU A 99 9.77 -5.93 16.19
N ASN A 100 8.51 -6.34 16.37
CA ASN A 100 7.94 -6.70 17.67
C ASN A 100 6.74 -7.63 17.47
N SER A 101 6.78 -8.84 18.06
CA SER A 101 5.76 -9.88 17.88
C SER A 101 4.37 -9.48 18.37
N ASP A 102 4.29 -8.54 19.32
CA ASP A 102 3.05 -8.05 19.92
C ASP A 102 2.40 -6.93 19.08
N SER A 103 3.05 -6.51 17.98
CA SER A 103 2.48 -5.54 17.04
C SER A 103 1.24 -6.09 16.34
N GLU A 104 0.29 -5.21 16.02
CA GLU A 104 -0.99 -5.55 15.41
C GLU A 104 -1.12 -4.90 14.04
N VAL A 105 -1.74 -5.62 13.10
CA VAL A 105 -2.16 -5.04 11.81
C VAL A 105 -3.67 -5.17 11.71
N ILE A 106 -4.33 -4.08 11.37
CA ILE A 106 -5.76 -4.08 11.06
C ILE A 106 -5.98 -3.72 9.59
N GLY A 107 -6.94 -4.39 8.95
CA GLY A 107 -7.36 -4.10 7.59
C GLY A 107 -8.72 -3.43 7.57
N PHE A 108 -8.81 -2.21 7.02
CA PHE A 108 -10.07 -1.52 6.82
C PHE A 108 -10.82 -2.10 5.60
N LEU A 109 -12.11 -2.33 5.79
CA LEU A 109 -12.95 -3.03 4.82
C LEU A 109 -13.51 -2.09 3.76
N SER A 110 -13.53 -2.55 2.51
CA SER A 110 -14.18 -1.85 1.39
C SER A 110 -13.62 -0.45 1.11
N GLY A 111 -12.31 -0.27 1.29
CA GLY A 111 -11.60 0.97 0.97
C GLY A 111 -11.79 2.10 2.00
N PRO A 112 -11.64 3.38 1.60
CA PRO A 112 -11.61 4.51 2.53
C PRO A 112 -12.90 4.69 3.36
N ALA A 113 -14.05 4.21 2.86
CA ALA A 113 -15.29 4.17 3.65
C ALA A 113 -15.12 3.37 4.95
N GLY A 114 -14.35 2.27 4.92
CA GLY A 114 -14.08 1.49 6.13
C GLY A 114 -13.30 2.28 7.18
N VAL A 115 -12.45 3.22 6.78
CA VAL A 115 -11.74 4.12 7.70
C VAL A 115 -12.71 5.13 8.32
N ILE A 116 -13.60 5.71 7.52
CA ILE A 116 -14.62 6.67 8.01
C ILE A 116 -15.59 6.00 8.99
N GLU A 117 -16.05 4.79 8.66
CA GLU A 117 -17.10 4.06 9.38
C GLU A 117 -16.54 3.13 10.48
N ALA A 118 -15.21 3.12 10.68
CA ALA A 118 -14.51 2.19 11.57
C ALA A 118 -14.85 0.71 11.33
N ARG A 119 -14.99 0.30 10.06
CA ARG A 119 -15.16 -1.11 9.65
C ARG A 119 -13.81 -1.72 9.32
N TYR A 120 -13.33 -2.60 10.18
CA TYR A 120 -12.04 -3.27 10.05
C TYR A 120 -12.06 -4.68 10.61
N LEU A 121 -11.01 -5.44 10.33
CA LEU A 121 -10.69 -6.70 11.00
C LEU A 121 -9.22 -6.73 11.40
N TYR A 122 -8.90 -7.52 12.43
CA TYR A 122 -7.52 -7.82 12.78
C TYR A 122 -6.96 -8.85 11.80
N LEU A 123 -5.79 -8.57 11.25
CA LEU A 123 -5.08 -9.46 10.35
C LEU A 123 -4.17 -10.36 11.18
N ASP A 124 -4.45 -11.67 11.14
CA ASP A 124 -3.60 -12.69 11.75
C ASP A 124 -2.83 -13.47 10.68
N LYS A 125 -1.92 -14.33 11.14
CA LYS A 125 -1.10 -15.16 10.25
C LYS A 125 -1.95 -16.09 9.37
N ILE A 126 -3.09 -16.58 9.87
CA ILE A 126 -3.96 -17.50 9.14
C ILE A 126 -4.61 -16.80 7.95
N ILE A 127 -5.08 -15.56 8.15
CA ILE A 127 -5.63 -14.73 7.08
C ILE A 127 -4.51 -14.42 6.08
N ILE A 128 -3.38 -13.85 6.53
CA ILE A 128 -2.30 -13.43 5.64
C ILE A 128 -1.79 -14.58 4.77
N ASP A 129 -1.54 -15.76 5.37
CA ASP A 129 -1.00 -16.92 4.66
C ASP A 129 -1.94 -17.45 3.56
N ARG A 130 -3.25 -17.19 3.63
CA ARG A 130 -4.19 -17.56 2.56
C ARG A 130 -4.04 -16.72 1.30
N PHE A 131 -3.54 -15.49 1.42
CA PHE A 131 -3.51 -14.50 0.36
C PHE A 131 -2.11 -14.20 -0.17
N ARG A 132 -1.06 -14.79 0.42
CA ARG A 132 0.32 -14.62 -0.07
C ARG A 132 0.42 -14.97 -1.55
N ASN A 133 1.03 -14.07 -2.32
CA ASN A 133 1.27 -14.23 -3.75
C ASN A 133 0.00 -14.39 -4.60
N GLN A 134 -1.18 -14.07 -4.05
CA GLN A 134 -2.44 -14.08 -4.78
C GLN A 134 -2.74 -12.71 -5.39
N GLY A 135 -3.38 -12.71 -6.56
CA GLY A 135 -3.99 -11.50 -7.12
C GLY A 135 -5.24 -11.07 -6.34
N GLY A 136 -5.91 -10.03 -6.83
CA GLY A 136 -7.13 -9.50 -6.22
C GLY A 136 -6.88 -8.65 -4.98
N PHE A 137 -7.95 -7.99 -4.51
CA PHE A 137 -8.04 -7.17 -3.30
C PHE A 137 -9.11 -7.73 -2.33
N ASP A 138 -9.55 -8.97 -2.55
CA ASP A 138 -10.68 -9.62 -1.89
C ASP A 138 -10.45 -9.97 -0.41
N MET A 139 -9.21 -9.86 0.09
CA MET A 139 -8.93 -9.95 1.54
C MET A 139 -9.74 -8.92 2.35
N LEU A 140 -9.80 -7.68 1.87
CA LEU A 140 -10.45 -6.55 2.56
C LEU A 140 -11.57 -5.92 1.72
N GLY A 141 -11.61 -6.23 0.42
CA GLY A 141 -12.33 -5.45 -0.57
C GLY A 141 -11.68 -4.07 -0.77
N SER A 142 -12.20 -3.31 -1.73
CA SER A 142 -11.77 -1.94 -1.98
C SER A 142 -12.95 -1.02 -2.28
N GLY A 143 -12.67 0.27 -2.33
CA GLY A 143 -13.64 1.32 -2.58
C GLY A 143 -12.97 2.57 -3.12
N ARG A 144 -13.77 3.48 -3.68
CA ARG A 144 -13.31 4.74 -4.30
C ARG A 144 -13.76 5.98 -3.52
N THR A 145 -14.18 5.81 -2.27
CA THR A 145 -14.66 6.92 -1.43
C THR A 145 -13.58 7.99 -1.30
N LYS A 146 -13.90 9.22 -1.71
CA LYS A 146 -13.06 10.39 -1.49
C LYS A 146 -13.29 10.92 -0.08
N ILE A 147 -12.20 11.32 0.59
CA ILE A 147 -12.24 11.92 1.93
C ILE A 147 -12.01 13.41 1.73
N GLU A 148 -13.09 14.16 1.53
CA GLU A 148 -13.05 15.58 1.16
C GLU A 148 -13.78 16.45 2.18
N SER A 149 -14.86 15.94 2.77
CA SER A 149 -15.66 16.69 3.73
C SER A 149 -14.97 16.78 5.09
N LYS A 150 -15.21 17.87 5.82
CA LYS A 150 -14.69 18.05 7.19
C LYS A 150 -15.18 16.93 8.12
N GLU A 151 -16.40 16.46 7.91
CA GLU A 151 -17.02 15.38 8.68
C GLU A 151 -16.33 14.04 8.40
N GLN A 152 -15.99 13.76 7.14
CA GLN A 152 -15.24 12.54 6.77
C GLN A 152 -13.82 12.56 7.34
N LEU A 153 -13.15 13.72 7.30
CA LEU A 153 -11.82 13.91 7.91
C LEU A 153 -11.87 13.73 9.42
N ALA A 154 -12.83 14.37 10.10
CA ALA A 154 -13.02 14.24 11.54
C ALA A 154 -13.36 12.79 11.95
N SER A 155 -14.19 12.10 11.18
CA SER A 155 -14.53 10.68 11.43
C SER A 155 -13.32 9.76 11.25
N SER A 156 -12.50 10.02 10.23
CA SER A 156 -11.25 9.28 10.01
C SER A 156 -10.27 9.51 11.16
N LEU A 157 -10.12 10.77 11.61
CA LEU A 157 -9.30 11.13 12.78
C LEU A 157 -9.77 10.43 14.05
N GLN A 158 -11.08 10.48 14.33
CA GLN A 158 -11.67 9.80 15.48
C GLN A 158 -11.42 8.29 15.44
N THR A 159 -11.53 7.68 14.26
CA THR A 159 -11.28 6.25 14.08
C THR A 159 -9.84 5.89 14.40
N VAL A 160 -8.85 6.57 13.81
CA VAL A 160 -7.43 6.23 14.05
C VAL A 160 -7.02 6.49 15.51
N GLN A 161 -7.55 7.53 16.15
CA GLN A 161 -7.31 7.83 17.56
C GLN A 161 -7.95 6.80 18.49
N LYS A 162 -9.22 6.43 18.25
CA LYS A 162 -9.94 5.41 19.03
C LYS A 162 -9.24 4.06 18.97
N LEU A 163 -8.67 3.72 17.82
CA LEU A 163 -7.93 2.47 17.64
C LEU A 163 -6.49 2.56 18.16
N ALA A 164 -6.01 3.77 18.46
CA ALA A 164 -4.63 4.07 18.81
C ALA A 164 -3.66 3.55 17.73
N LEU A 165 -3.87 3.95 16.48
CA LEU A 165 -2.98 3.57 15.38
C LEU A 165 -1.70 4.41 15.42
N ASP A 166 -0.56 3.74 15.31
CA ASP A 166 0.72 4.40 15.07
C ASP A 166 0.87 4.78 13.59
N GLY A 167 0.24 4.01 12.69
CA GLY A 167 0.27 4.29 11.27
C GLY A 167 -0.97 3.83 10.51
N LEU A 168 -1.25 4.53 9.40
CA LEU A 168 -2.26 4.20 8.41
C LEU A 168 -1.62 4.12 7.02
N VAL A 169 -1.63 2.94 6.41
CA VAL A 169 -1.08 2.70 5.07
C VAL A 169 -2.21 2.68 4.04
N VAL A 170 -2.20 3.64 3.13
CA VAL A 170 -3.16 3.79 2.03
C VAL A 170 -2.57 3.22 0.74
N ILE A 171 -3.12 2.11 0.26
CA ILE A 171 -2.62 1.39 -0.91
C ILE A 171 -3.54 1.71 -2.09
N GLY A 172 -3.11 2.57 -3.01
CA GLY A 172 -3.98 3.05 -4.07
C GLY A 172 -3.31 3.91 -5.14
N GLY A 173 -4.12 4.44 -6.06
CA GLY A 173 -3.67 5.30 -7.16
C GLY A 173 -3.49 6.76 -6.75
N ASP A 174 -3.49 7.65 -7.72
CA ASP A 174 -3.43 9.11 -7.58
C ASP A 174 -4.54 9.67 -6.66
N ASP A 175 -5.82 9.32 -6.88
CA ASP A 175 -6.95 9.73 -6.03
C ASP A 175 -6.74 9.27 -4.58
N SER A 176 -6.17 8.07 -4.40
CA SER A 176 -5.98 7.47 -3.07
C SER A 176 -4.78 8.07 -2.33
N ASN A 177 -3.70 8.36 -3.05
CA ASN A 177 -2.55 9.06 -2.46
C ASN A 177 -2.86 10.54 -2.21
N THR A 178 -3.81 11.13 -2.96
CA THR A 178 -4.40 12.44 -2.63
C THR A 178 -5.12 12.38 -1.28
N ASN A 179 -6.01 11.41 -1.06
CA ASN A 179 -6.62 11.19 0.27
C ASN A 179 -5.56 11.01 1.36
N ALA A 180 -4.48 10.24 1.08
CA ALA A 180 -3.41 10.01 2.05
C ALA A 180 -2.70 11.31 2.47
N ALA A 181 -2.38 12.19 1.51
CA ALA A 181 -1.77 13.49 1.78
C ALA A 181 -2.70 14.41 2.58
N VAL A 182 -3.99 14.48 2.21
CA VAL A 182 -5.00 15.28 2.93
C VAL A 182 -5.19 14.78 4.36
N LEU A 183 -5.27 13.46 4.56
CA LEU A 183 -5.35 12.85 5.89
C LEU A 183 -4.11 13.14 6.72
N ALA A 184 -2.90 12.98 6.16
CA ALA A 184 -1.65 13.24 6.86
C ALA A 184 -1.58 14.68 7.39
N GLU A 185 -1.88 15.65 6.53
CA GLU A 185 -1.91 17.07 6.88
C GLU A 185 -2.97 17.36 7.93
N TYR A 186 -4.20 16.84 7.76
CA TYR A 186 -5.28 17.03 8.72
C TYR A 186 -4.96 16.41 10.09
N PHE A 187 -4.36 15.22 10.12
CA PHE A 187 -3.96 14.54 11.35
C PHE A 187 -2.89 15.35 12.09
N GLN A 188 -1.89 15.85 11.38
CA GLN A 188 -0.84 16.68 11.97
C GLN A 188 -1.37 18.01 12.49
N GLN A 189 -2.25 18.68 11.74
CA GLN A 189 -2.94 19.91 12.17
C GLN A 189 -3.73 19.73 13.47
N ASN A 190 -4.26 18.53 13.73
CA ASN A 190 -5.04 18.19 14.92
C ASN A 190 -4.23 17.45 16.00
N GLY A 191 -2.90 17.44 15.91
CA GLY A 191 -2.02 16.84 16.92
C GLY A 191 -2.13 15.32 17.03
N CYS A 192 -2.62 14.64 15.99
CA CYS A 192 -2.67 13.19 15.94
C CYS A 192 -1.28 12.61 15.70
N GLN A 193 -0.93 11.55 16.43
CA GLN A 193 0.37 10.88 16.29
C GLN A 193 0.41 9.83 15.16
N THR A 194 -0.75 9.44 14.63
CA THR A 194 -0.85 8.45 13.56
C THR A 194 -0.17 8.97 12.29
N THR A 195 0.84 8.25 11.81
CA THR A 195 1.51 8.56 10.55
C THR A 195 0.74 7.99 9.36
N VAL A 196 0.55 8.75 8.28
CA VAL A 196 -0.11 8.24 7.06
C VAL A 196 0.95 7.99 5.98
N VAL A 197 0.91 6.81 5.37
CA VAL A 197 1.85 6.38 4.32
C VAL A 197 1.10 5.93 3.08
N GLY A 198 1.47 6.47 1.92
CA GLY A 198 0.93 6.05 0.62
C GLY A 198 1.74 4.94 -0.05
N VAL A 199 1.09 4.00 -0.72
CA VAL A 199 1.73 2.97 -1.57
C VAL A 199 1.22 3.10 -3.01
N PRO A 200 2.11 3.27 -4.01
CA PRO A 200 1.72 3.60 -5.39
C PRO A 200 1.19 2.38 -6.15
N LYS A 201 -0.14 2.30 -6.26
CA LYS A 201 -0.87 1.23 -6.95
C LYS A 201 -1.62 1.76 -8.16
N THR A 202 -1.37 1.22 -9.35
CA THR A 202 -2.22 1.42 -10.54
C THR A 202 -1.76 0.52 -11.67
N ILE A 203 -2.71 -0.10 -12.39
CA ILE A 203 -2.36 -0.90 -13.57
C ILE A 203 -2.11 0.00 -14.79
N ASP A 204 -2.48 1.28 -14.69
CA ASP A 204 -2.39 2.25 -15.78
C ASP A 204 -0.97 2.82 -15.93
N GLY A 205 -0.12 2.64 -14.90
CA GLY A 205 1.26 3.12 -14.91
C GLY A 205 1.37 4.64 -14.87
N ASP A 206 0.34 5.35 -14.41
CA ASP A 206 0.26 6.82 -14.46
C ASP A 206 0.76 7.51 -13.18
N LEU A 207 0.92 6.78 -12.07
CA LEU A 207 1.49 7.30 -10.83
C LEU A 207 3.02 7.09 -10.81
N GLN A 208 3.75 7.98 -11.50
CA GLN A 208 5.20 7.94 -11.65
C GLN A 208 5.87 9.31 -11.48
N ASN A 209 7.14 9.29 -11.05
CA ASN A 209 8.06 10.43 -11.07
C ASN A 209 9.51 9.93 -10.96
N ASP A 210 10.48 10.84 -10.85
CA ASP A 210 11.92 10.49 -10.76
C ASP A 210 12.28 9.55 -9.59
N HIS A 211 11.41 9.44 -8.58
CA HIS A 211 11.59 8.58 -7.41
C HIS A 211 10.67 7.34 -7.39
N VAL A 212 9.57 7.39 -8.14
CA VAL A 212 8.61 6.29 -8.29
C VAL A 212 8.63 5.86 -9.75
N PRO A 213 9.48 4.89 -10.13
CA PRO A 213 9.71 4.55 -11.53
C PRO A 213 8.51 3.82 -12.16
N ILE A 214 7.73 3.10 -11.35
CA ILE A 214 6.53 2.40 -11.79
C ILE A 214 5.63 2.13 -10.60
N SER A 215 4.33 2.16 -10.83
CA SER A 215 3.32 1.70 -9.87
C SER A 215 3.16 0.19 -9.91
N PHE A 216 2.84 -0.44 -8.77
CA PHE A 216 2.65 -1.88 -8.78
C PHE A 216 1.33 -2.27 -9.47
N GLY A 217 1.35 -3.45 -10.11
CA GLY A 217 0.23 -4.01 -10.88
C GLY A 217 0.36 -3.81 -12.39
N PHE A 218 1.02 -2.73 -12.84
CA PHE A 218 1.26 -2.45 -14.26
C PHE A 218 1.94 -3.61 -14.99
N ASP A 219 3.07 -4.11 -14.46
CA ASP A 219 3.83 -5.22 -15.06
C ASP A 219 2.97 -6.47 -15.32
N SER A 220 2.21 -6.90 -14.31
CA SER A 220 1.37 -8.10 -14.43
C SER A 220 0.22 -7.90 -15.40
N ALA A 221 -0.42 -6.72 -15.38
CA ALA A 221 -1.50 -6.39 -16.30
C ALA A 221 -1.00 -6.39 -17.76
N CYS A 222 0.10 -5.69 -18.04
CA CYS A 222 0.71 -5.65 -19.37
C CYS A 222 1.08 -7.04 -19.87
N LYS A 223 1.69 -7.91 -19.04
CA LYS A 223 2.05 -9.27 -19.44
C LYS A 223 0.84 -10.08 -19.91
N VAL A 224 -0.25 -10.06 -19.13
CA VAL A 224 -1.48 -10.79 -19.50
C VAL A 224 -2.10 -10.19 -20.76
N TYR A 225 -2.19 -8.87 -20.87
CA TYR A 225 -2.77 -8.23 -22.04
C TYR A 225 -1.95 -8.50 -23.30
N SER A 226 -0.62 -8.41 -23.23
CA SER A 226 0.28 -8.70 -24.35
C SER A 226 0.23 -10.16 -24.78
N GLU A 227 0.11 -11.11 -23.85
CA GLU A 227 -0.08 -12.53 -24.17
C GLU A 227 -1.37 -12.74 -24.97
N MET A 228 -2.49 -12.17 -24.52
CA MET A 228 -3.78 -12.29 -25.21
C MET A 228 -3.76 -11.64 -26.60
N ILE A 229 -3.17 -10.45 -26.71
CA ILE A 229 -2.99 -9.75 -27.99
C ILE A 229 -2.12 -10.59 -28.94
N GLY A 230 -1.02 -11.16 -28.44
CA GLY A 230 -0.14 -12.03 -29.25
C GLY A 230 -0.85 -13.28 -29.77
N ASN A 231 -1.70 -13.89 -28.94
CA ASN A 231 -2.53 -15.03 -29.34
C ASN A 231 -3.53 -14.65 -30.43
N ILE A 232 -4.24 -13.53 -30.27
CA ILE A 232 -5.20 -13.03 -31.26
C ILE A 232 -4.51 -12.68 -32.58
N ALA A 233 -3.36 -12.00 -32.52
CA ALA A 233 -2.58 -11.67 -33.72
C ALA A 233 -2.15 -12.93 -34.48
N THR A 234 -1.73 -13.97 -33.76
CA THR A 234 -1.37 -15.27 -34.36
C THR A 234 -2.56 -15.95 -35.01
N ASP A 235 -3.74 -15.91 -34.37
CA ASP A 235 -4.98 -16.45 -34.94
C ASP A 235 -5.41 -15.68 -36.20
N ALA A 236 -5.40 -14.34 -36.16
CA ALA A 236 -5.73 -13.49 -37.30
C ALA A 236 -4.79 -13.74 -38.50
N LEU A 237 -3.47 -13.87 -38.25
CA LEU A 237 -2.48 -14.24 -39.28
C LEU A 237 -2.76 -15.63 -39.86
N SER A 238 -3.18 -16.58 -39.03
CA SER A 238 -3.50 -17.94 -39.45
C SER A 238 -4.78 -17.99 -40.29
N ALA A 239 -5.79 -17.22 -39.91
CA ALA A 239 -7.11 -17.21 -40.54
C ALA A 239 -7.20 -16.31 -41.78
N LYS A 240 -6.36 -15.26 -41.87
CA LYS A 240 -6.31 -14.28 -42.98
C LYS A 240 -7.65 -13.60 -43.33
N LYS A 241 -8.53 -13.42 -42.34
CA LYS A 241 -9.89 -12.88 -42.55
C LYS A 241 -10.42 -11.95 -41.45
N TYR A 242 -9.65 -11.76 -40.37
CA TYR A 242 -10.01 -10.92 -39.24
C TYR A 242 -9.06 -9.74 -39.15
N TYR A 243 -9.60 -8.59 -38.71
CA TYR A 243 -8.88 -7.35 -38.46
C TYR A 243 -8.71 -7.17 -36.95
#